data_AF-A0A0L0MXH2-F1
#
_entry.id   AF-A0A0L0MXH2-F1
#
_cell.length_a   1.000
_cell.length_b   1.000
_cell.length_c   1.000
_cell.angle_alpha   90.00
_cell.angle_beta   90.00
_cell.angle_gamma   90.00
#
_symmetry.space_group_name_H-M   'P 1'
#
loop_
_entity.id
_entity.type
_entity.pdbx_description
1 polymer ?
#
loop_
_entity_poly.entity_id
_entity_poly.type
_entity_poly.pdbx_seq_one_letter_code
_entity_poly.pdbx_strand_id
1 'polypeptide(L)'
;MPPPNFLHENREPGCWAVLADRKFYFLGKLFVKRTLRRHEWSDLGDNYILTPSAALPQRFQTDVAIQRYLRERTNIPLPAFVSAFEDDGAMYLAMEFVQGVPMEELSEEDRKVVEKELLQHMETLKSLRSDTPGVPGEPLMIAPQR
;
A
#
# COMPACT_ATOMS: atom_id res chain seq x y z
N MET A 1 -4.90 -9.27 21.47
CA MET A 1 -4.58 -7.94 22.03
C MET A 1 -4.62 -6.94 20.88
N PRO A 2 -5.40 -5.85 20.98
CA PRO A 2 -5.24 -4.73 20.05
C PRO A 2 -3.83 -4.13 20.22
N PRO A 3 -3.18 -3.65 19.15
CA PRO A 3 -1.90 -2.96 19.27
C PRO A 3 -2.05 -1.73 20.19
N PRO A 4 -1.03 -1.39 20.99
CA PRO A 4 -1.14 -0.31 21.97
C PRO A 4 -1.42 1.04 21.27
N ASN A 5 -2.39 1.78 21.81
CA ASN A 5 -3.00 3.01 21.27
C ASN A 5 -2.04 4.19 21.01
N PHE A 6 -0.77 4.12 21.43
CA PHE A 6 0.17 5.25 21.39
C PHE A 6 0.49 5.76 19.98
N LEU A 7 0.37 4.92 18.94
CA LEU A 7 0.69 5.30 17.56
C LEU A 7 -0.28 6.34 16.96
N HIS A 8 -1.50 6.41 17.48
CA HIS A 8 -2.56 7.24 16.92
C HIS A 8 -2.74 8.60 17.62
N GLU A 9 -2.10 8.79 18.78
CA GLU A 9 -2.31 9.95 19.65
C GLU A 9 -1.62 11.22 19.13
N ASN A 10 -0.54 11.07 18.35
CA ASN A 10 0.23 12.19 17.77
C ASN A 10 0.15 12.23 16.24
N ARG A 11 -1.06 12.08 15.69
CA ARG A 11 -1.27 12.16 14.24
C ARG A 11 -1.09 13.58 13.73
N GLU A 12 -0.23 13.73 12.73
CA GLU A 12 -0.09 14.98 11.97
C GLU A 12 -1.41 15.30 11.24
N PRO A 13 -1.70 16.58 10.93
CA PRO A 13 -2.87 16.95 10.14
C PRO A 13 -2.94 16.15 8.83
N GLY A 14 -4.12 15.59 8.52
CA GLY A 14 -4.34 14.77 7.34
C GLY A 14 -3.83 13.32 7.45
N CYS A 15 -3.17 12.94 8.55
CA CYS A 15 -2.80 11.56 8.80
C CYS A 15 -4.03 10.75 9.23
N TRP A 16 -4.43 9.80 8.38
CA TRP A 16 -5.57 8.93 8.63
C TRP A 16 -5.21 7.81 9.60
N ALA A 17 -4.10 7.12 9.35
CA ALA A 17 -3.69 5.97 10.15
C ALA A 17 -2.16 5.89 10.30
N VAL A 18 -1.72 5.32 11.42
CA VAL A 18 -0.32 5.07 11.75
C VAL A 18 -0.20 3.59 12.12
N LEU A 19 0.74 2.89 11.49
CA LEU A 19 1.12 1.53 11.82
C LEU A 19 2.57 1.52 12.33
N ALA A 20 3.03 0.35 12.77
CA ALA A 20 4.39 0.16 13.27
C ALA A 20 5.51 0.48 12.26
N ASP A 21 5.19 0.59 10.97
CA ASP A 21 6.19 0.78 9.91
C ASP A 21 5.87 1.91 8.92
N ARG A 22 4.65 2.46 8.96
CA ARG A 22 4.19 3.48 8.00
C ARG A 22 3.03 4.32 8.51
N LYS A 23 2.83 5.48 7.90
CA LYS A 23 1.68 6.37 8.03
C LYS A 23 0.89 6.43 6.72
N PHE A 24 -0.39 6.74 6.83
CA PHE A 24 -1.31 6.95 5.72
C PHE A 24 -1.93 8.34 5.80
N TYR A 25 -2.04 9.02 4.66
CA TYR A 25 -2.61 10.37 4.58
C TYR A 25 -3.67 10.45 3.50
N PHE A 26 -4.70 11.26 3.77
CA PHE A 26 -5.64 11.74 2.76
C PHE A 26 -5.40 13.22 2.50
N LEU A 27 -4.98 13.54 1.28
CA LEU A 27 -4.67 14.90 0.84
C LEU A 27 -5.57 15.25 -0.35
N GLY A 28 -6.82 15.61 -0.07
CA GLY A 28 -7.82 15.89 -1.10
C GLY A 28 -8.09 14.66 -1.96
N LYS A 29 -7.60 14.66 -3.20
CA LYS A 29 -7.74 13.55 -4.16
C LYS A 29 -6.57 12.56 -4.13
N LEU A 30 -5.65 12.71 -3.18
CA LEU A 30 -4.47 11.85 -3.07
C LEU A 30 -4.54 11.01 -1.80
N PHE A 31 -4.13 9.75 -1.95
CA PHE A 31 -3.81 8.85 -0.88
C PHE A 31 -2.29 8.65 -0.85
N VAL A 32 -1.68 8.90 0.30
CA VAL A 32 -0.23 8.80 0.48
C VAL A 32 0.10 7.77 1.53
N LYS A 33 0.90 6.75 1.17
CA LYS A 33 1.60 5.87 2.10
C LYS A 33 2.99 6.45 2.34
N ARG A 34 3.45 6.50 3.59
CA ARG A 34 4.78 6.99 3.97
C ARG A 34 5.43 6.08 4.99
N THR A 35 6.65 5.61 4.79
CA THR A 35 7.37 4.85 5.85
C THR A 35 7.67 5.74 7.06
N LEU A 36 7.80 5.16 8.25
CA LEU A 36 8.23 5.92 9.43
C LEU A 36 9.68 6.38 9.29
N ARG A 37 9.94 7.65 9.61
CA ARG A 37 11.28 8.21 9.81
C ARG A 37 11.87 7.63 11.08
N ARG A 38 13.19 7.67 11.21
CA ARG A 38 13.91 7.08 12.35
C ARG A 38 13.44 7.60 13.71
N HIS A 39 13.13 8.89 13.81
CA HIS A 39 12.64 9.51 15.05
C HIS A 39 11.16 9.21 15.34
N GLU A 40 10.45 8.56 14.42
CA GLU A 40 9.04 8.18 14.54
C GLU A 40 8.87 6.69 14.91
N TRP A 41 9.96 5.93 15.04
CA TRP A 41 9.90 4.51 15.37
C TRP A 41 9.40 4.31 16.80
N SER A 42 8.61 3.25 17.03
CA SER A 42 8.07 2.97 18.37
C SER A 42 9.17 2.57 19.34
N ASP A 43 9.28 3.30 20.44
CA ASP A 43 10.03 2.88 21.62
C ASP A 43 9.10 2.03 22.51
N LEU A 44 9.47 0.77 22.75
CA LEU A 44 8.71 -0.14 23.61
C LEU A 44 9.25 -0.19 25.05
N GLY A 45 10.24 0.66 25.39
CA GLY A 45 10.95 0.62 26.66
C GLY A 45 12.16 -0.32 26.64
N ASP A 46 12.95 -0.33 27.72
CA ASP A 46 14.12 -1.21 27.91
C ASP A 46 15.16 -1.17 26.77
N ASN A 47 15.35 0.02 26.15
CA ASN A 47 16.19 0.22 24.97
C ASN A 47 15.75 -0.59 23.73
N TYR A 48 14.51 -1.06 23.69
CA TYR A 48 13.96 -1.78 22.55
C TYR A 48 13.17 -0.84 21.63
N ILE A 49 13.77 -0.51 20.49
CA ILE A 49 13.13 0.27 19.44
C ILE A 49 12.60 -0.69 18.37
N LEU A 50 11.30 -0.66 18.12
CA LEU A 50 10.68 -1.38 17.02
C LEU A 50 11.10 -0.74 15.69
N THR A 51 12.17 -1.28 15.13
CA THR A 51 12.69 -0.84 13.84
C THR A 51 11.77 -1.35 12.72
N PRO A 52 11.34 -0.52 11.74
CA PRO A 52 10.68 -0.94 10.50
C PRO A 52 11.60 -1.75 9.56
N SER A 53 11.04 -2.48 8.60
CA SER A 53 11.86 -3.34 7.74
C SER A 53 12.71 -2.51 6.79
N ALA A 54 14.01 -2.79 6.70
CA ALA A 54 14.91 -2.17 5.72
C ALA A 54 14.47 -2.45 4.27
N ALA A 55 13.64 -3.48 4.06
CA ALA A 55 13.06 -3.82 2.76
C ALA A 55 11.87 -2.94 2.34
N LEU A 56 11.35 -2.05 3.21
CA LEU A 56 10.14 -1.27 2.90
C LEU A 56 10.28 -0.36 1.67
N PRO A 57 11.39 0.37 1.46
CA PRO A 57 11.56 1.17 0.24
C PRO A 57 11.47 0.32 -1.03
N GLN A 58 12.14 -0.84 -1.05
CA GLN A 58 12.05 -1.79 -2.16
C GLN A 58 10.62 -2.30 -2.35
N ARG A 59 9.90 -2.63 -1.27
CA ARG A 59 8.48 -3.06 -1.35
C ARG A 59 7.59 -1.96 -1.93
N PHE A 60 7.85 -0.68 -1.65
CA PHE A 60 7.11 0.43 -2.26
C PHE A 60 7.43 0.53 -3.75
N GLN A 61 8.69 0.38 -4.16
CA GLN A 61 9.05 0.32 -5.59
C GLN A 61 8.39 -0.87 -6.30
N THR A 62 8.31 -2.03 -5.63
CA THR A 62 7.56 -3.19 -6.12
C THR A 62 6.07 -2.87 -6.32
N ASP A 63 5.41 -2.21 -5.36
CA ASP A 63 4.01 -1.79 -5.49
C ASP A 63 3.81 -0.91 -6.73
N VAL A 64 4.71 0.04 -6.98
CA VAL A 64 4.65 0.93 -8.17
C VAL A 64 4.75 0.13 -9.47
N ALA A 65 5.74 -0.76 -9.55
CA ALA A 65 5.98 -1.55 -10.75
C ALA A 65 4.84 -2.52 -11.04
N ILE A 66 4.30 -3.19 -10.01
CA ILE A 66 3.11 -4.05 -10.15
C ILE A 66 1.91 -3.24 -10.63
N GLN A 67 1.67 -2.06 -10.05
CA GLN A 67 0.54 -1.21 -10.44
C GLN A 67 0.63 -0.74 -11.89
N ARG A 68 1.83 -0.36 -12.35
CA ARG A 68 2.10 -0.01 -13.76
C ARG A 68 1.85 -1.20 -14.68
N TYR A 69 2.43 -2.35 -14.37
CA TYR A 69 2.27 -3.57 -15.15
C TYR A 69 0.80 -3.97 -15.29
N LEU A 70 0.04 -3.98 -14.19
CA LEU A 70 -1.37 -4.36 -14.22
C LEU A 70 -2.21 -3.35 -15.03
N ARG A 71 -1.94 -2.04 -14.92
CA ARG A 71 -2.62 -1.02 -15.71
C ARG A 71 -2.36 -1.14 -17.21
N GLU A 72 -1.16 -1.55 -17.60
CA GLU A 72 -0.80 -1.72 -19.01
C GLU A 72 -1.36 -3.02 -19.62
N ARG A 73 -1.55 -4.05 -18.81
CA ARG A 73 -1.86 -5.41 -19.28
C ARG A 73 -3.29 -5.88 -18.99
N THR A 74 -4.04 -5.15 -18.17
CA THR A 74 -5.37 -5.56 -17.74
C THR A 74 -6.35 -4.39 -17.76
N ASN A 75 -7.64 -4.71 -17.73
CA ASN A 75 -8.71 -3.73 -17.52
C ASN A 75 -9.21 -3.70 -16.06
N ILE A 76 -8.36 -4.11 -15.11
CA ILE A 76 -8.71 -4.07 -13.68
C ILE A 76 -8.74 -2.59 -13.25
N PRO A 77 -9.82 -2.12 -12.60
CA PRO A 77 -9.89 -0.75 -12.10
C PRO A 77 -8.90 -0.59 -10.95
N LEU A 78 -7.78 0.09 -11.22
CA LEU A 78 -6.74 0.39 -10.24
C LEU A 78 -6.68 1.90 -10.00
N PRO A 79 -6.36 2.40 -8.80
CA PRO A 79 -6.09 3.82 -8.57
C PRO A 79 -4.94 4.34 -9.44
N ALA A 80 -4.95 5.62 -9.83
CA ALA A 80 -3.84 6.19 -10.59
C ALA A 80 -2.60 6.37 -9.72
N PHE A 81 -1.47 5.82 -10.19
CA PHE A 81 -0.18 6.12 -9.58
C PHE A 81 0.20 7.57 -9.90
N VAL A 82 0.60 8.34 -8.88
CA VAL A 82 1.04 9.73 -9.06
C VAL A 82 2.56 9.80 -8.98
N SER A 83 3.13 9.39 -7.84
CA SER A 83 4.57 9.49 -7.63
C SER A 83 5.05 8.62 -6.48
N ALA A 84 6.32 8.22 -6.53
CA ALA A 84 7.02 7.59 -5.43
C ALA A 84 8.41 8.23 -5.32
N PHE A 85 8.77 8.69 -4.12
CA PHE A 85 10.00 9.41 -3.88
C PHE A 85 10.44 9.25 -2.43
N GLU A 86 11.72 9.49 -2.17
CA GLU A 86 12.28 9.55 -0.82
C GLU A 86 12.43 11.00 -0.39
N ASP A 87 12.04 11.29 0.85
CA ASP A 87 12.22 12.59 1.49
C ASP A 87 12.42 12.40 3.01
N ASP A 88 13.42 13.09 3.58
CA ASP A 88 13.77 13.01 5.01
C ASP A 88 13.90 11.57 5.55
N GLY A 89 14.53 10.67 4.78
CA GLY A 89 14.73 9.27 5.15
C GLY A 89 13.45 8.43 5.21
N ALA A 90 12.34 8.92 4.65
CA ALA A 90 11.10 8.18 4.48
C ALA A 90 10.75 8.03 2.99
N MET A 91 10.23 6.87 2.62
CA MET A 91 9.70 6.62 1.28
C MET A 91 8.22 6.98 1.24
N TYR A 92 7.83 7.76 0.24
CA TYR A 92 6.47 8.19 -0.04
C TYR A 92 5.97 7.46 -1.28
N LEU A 93 4.73 7.00 -1.22
CA LEU A 93 3.98 6.45 -2.33
C LEU A 93 2.64 7.16 -2.39
N ALA A 94 2.47 8.03 -3.39
CA ALA A 94 1.26 8.79 -3.63
C ALA A 94 0.48 8.20 -4.82
N MET A 95 -0.81 8.03 -4.60
CA MET A 95 -1.76 7.55 -5.60
C MET A 95 -3.06 8.34 -5.50
N GLU A 96 -3.88 8.24 -6.51
CA GLU A 96 -5.26 8.73 -6.49
C GLU A 96 -6.04 8.08 -5.36
N PHE A 97 -6.78 8.90 -4.62
CA PHE A 97 -7.79 8.41 -3.71
C PHE A 97 -9.07 8.10 -4.49
N VAL A 98 -9.44 6.83 -4.53
CA VAL A 98 -10.68 6.39 -5.17
C VAL A 98 -11.81 6.50 -4.16
N GLN A 99 -12.75 7.41 -4.43
CA GLN A 99 -13.96 7.52 -3.64
C GLN A 99 -14.85 6.29 -3.90
N GLY A 100 -15.24 5.60 -2.84
CA GLY A 100 -16.06 4.41 -2.92
C GLY A 100 -16.70 4.09 -1.58
N VAL A 101 -17.50 3.02 -1.60
CA VAL A 101 -18.18 2.49 -0.42
C VAL A 101 -17.48 1.19 0.00
N PRO A 102 -17.22 0.96 1.29
CA PRO A 102 -16.69 -0.31 1.78
C PRO A 102 -17.57 -1.49 1.33
N MET A 103 -16.96 -2.61 0.95
CA MET A 103 -17.72 -3.79 0.49
C MET A 103 -18.71 -4.32 1.53
N GLU A 104 -18.45 -4.08 2.82
CA GLU A 104 -19.34 -4.46 3.92
C GLU A 104 -20.64 -3.65 3.96
N GLU A 105 -20.65 -2.43 3.41
CA GLU A 105 -21.82 -1.55 3.35
C GLU A 105 -22.66 -1.72 2.07
N LEU A 106 -22.22 -2.58 1.14
CA LEU A 106 -22.96 -2.87 -0.09
C LEU A 106 -24.27 -3.61 0.19
N SER A 107 -25.30 -3.29 -0.60
CA SER A 107 -26.55 -4.08 -0.65
C SER A 107 -26.28 -5.50 -1.15
N GLU A 108 -27.19 -6.44 -0.87
CA GLU A 108 -27.05 -7.82 -1.36
C GLU A 108 -27.10 -7.90 -2.89
N GLU A 109 -27.86 -7.00 -3.53
CA GLU A 109 -27.92 -6.87 -4.99
C GLU A 109 -26.59 -6.39 -5.56
N ASP A 110 -26.01 -5.33 -5.00
CA ASP A 110 -24.72 -4.79 -5.46
C ASP A 110 -23.57 -5.76 -5.19
N ARG A 111 -23.61 -6.48 -4.07
CA ARG A 111 -22.62 -7.52 -3.73
C ARG A 111 -22.52 -8.58 -4.81
N LYS A 112 -23.66 -9.05 -5.35
CA LYS A 112 -23.68 -10.05 -6.43
C LYS A 112 -23.06 -9.52 -7.73
N VAL A 113 -23.25 -8.23 -8.03
CA VAL A 113 -22.62 -7.58 -9.18
C VAL A 113 -21.11 -7.54 -8.99
N VAL A 114 -20.65 -7.03 -7.84
CA VAL A 114 -19.22 -6.91 -7.51
C VAL A 114 -18.55 -8.28 -7.44
N GLU A 115 -19.20 -9.31 -6.89
CA GLU A 115 -18.67 -10.68 -6.84
C GLU A 115 -18.36 -11.21 -8.25
N LYS A 116 -19.28 -11.00 -9.19
CA LYS A 116 -19.09 -11.40 -10.59
C LYS A 116 -17.90 -10.67 -11.23
N GLU A 117 -17.76 -9.37 -10.99
CA GLU A 117 -16.63 -8.57 -11.49
C GLU A 117 -15.30 -9.04 -10.89
N LEU A 118 -15.27 -9.28 -9.58
CA LEU A 118 -14.08 -9.79 -8.89
C LEU A 118 -13.63 -11.14 -9.44
N LEU A 119 -14.55 -12.07 -9.70
CA LEU A 119 -14.22 -13.35 -10.32
C LEU A 119 -13.57 -13.17 -11.70
N GLN A 120 -14.06 -12.25 -12.53
CA GLN A 120 -13.46 -11.94 -13.83
C GLN A 120 -12.04 -11.36 -13.68
N HIS A 121 -11.84 -10.45 -12.72
CA HIS A 121 -10.51 -9.90 -12.43
C HIS A 121 -9.55 -10.96 -11.89
N MET A 122 -10.03 -11.88 -11.06
CA MET A 122 -9.23 -13.02 -10.57
C MET A 122 -8.78 -13.93 -11.72
N GLU A 123 -9.68 -14.28 -12.64
CA GLU A 123 -9.30 -15.06 -13.82
C GLU A 123 -8.31 -14.31 -14.71
N THR A 124 -8.48 -12.99 -14.87
CA THR A 124 -7.50 -12.14 -15.57
C THR A 124 -6.13 -12.23 -14.92
N LEU A 125 -6.04 -12.06 -13.59
CA LEU A 125 -4.77 -12.18 -12.85
C LEU A 125 -4.14 -13.57 -13.00
N LYS A 126 -4.94 -14.65 -12.92
CA LYS A 126 -4.47 -16.03 -13.10
C LYS A 126 -3.97 -16.30 -14.52
N SER A 127 -4.42 -15.55 -15.51
CA SER A 127 -3.97 -15.69 -16.91
C SER A 127 -2.63 -15.01 -17.19
N LEU A 128 -2.20 -14.06 -16.35
CA LEU A 128 -0.96 -13.31 -16.55
C LEU A 128 0.26 -14.24 -16.46
N ARG A 129 1.22 -14.04 -17.38
CA ARG A 129 2.49 -14.76 -17.44
C ARG A 129 3.62 -13.76 -17.58
N SER A 130 4.77 -14.08 -16.99
CA SER A 130 6.01 -13.32 -17.11
C SER A 130 7.14 -14.29 -17.42
N ASP A 131 7.95 -13.97 -18.43
CA ASP A 131 9.16 -14.71 -18.77
C ASP A 131 10.36 -14.26 -17.92
N THR A 132 10.16 -13.23 -17.08
CA THR A 132 11.17 -12.68 -16.18
C THR A 132 10.81 -12.97 -14.72
N PRO A 133 11.77 -13.46 -13.90
CA PRO A 133 11.54 -13.69 -12.48
C PRO A 133 11.43 -12.36 -11.73
N GLY A 134 10.65 -12.35 -10.64
CA GLY A 134 10.48 -11.17 -9.80
C GLY A 134 9.33 -10.28 -10.25
N VAL A 135 9.50 -8.97 -10.11
CA VAL A 135 8.47 -7.98 -10.41
C VAL A 135 8.41 -7.74 -11.93
N PRO A 136 7.26 -7.96 -12.59
CA PRO A 136 7.17 -7.78 -14.04
C PRO A 136 7.61 -6.38 -14.48
N GLY A 137 8.52 -6.31 -15.46
CA GLY A 137 9.01 -5.05 -16.02
C GLY A 137 10.17 -4.40 -15.25
N GLU A 138 10.61 -4.97 -14.12
CA GLU A 138 11.72 -4.45 -13.31
C GLU A 138 12.71 -5.56 -12.96
N PRO A 139 14.01 -5.26 -12.77
CA PRO A 139 14.98 -6.23 -12.26
C PRO A 139 14.82 -6.52 -10.75
N LEU A 140 13.72 -6.05 -10.14
CA LEU A 140 13.47 -6.16 -8.71
C LEU A 140 13.06 -7.58 -8.35
N MET A 141 13.87 -8.23 -7.53
CA MET A 141 13.49 -9.46 -6.85
C MET A 141 12.53 -9.15 -5.69
N ILE A 142 11.69 -10.12 -5.32
CA ILE A 142 10.80 -9.98 -4.16
C ILE A 142 11.68 -9.80 -2.93
N ALA A 143 11.50 -8.67 -2.24
CA ALA A 143 12.24 -8.41 -1.01
C ALA A 143 11.91 -9.49 0.04
N PRO A 144 12.90 -10.00 0.79
CA PRO A 144 12.66 -11.06 1.77
C PRO A 144 11.55 -10.66 2.75
N GLN A 145 10.72 -11.65 3.10
CA GLN A 145 9.93 -11.56 4.33
C GLN A 145 10.94 -11.56 5.49
N ARG A 146 10.74 -10.66 6.45
CA ARG A 146 11.61 -10.52 7.62
C ARG A 146 11.91 -11.87 8.28
#